data_AF-A0A2V7WC27-F1
#
_entry.id   AF-A0A2V7WC27-F1
#
_cell.length_a   1.000
_cell.length_b   1.000
_cell.length_c   1.000
_cell.angle_alpha   90.00
_cell.angle_beta   90.00
_cell.angle_gamma   90.00
#
_symmetry.space_group_name_H-M   'P 1'
#
loop_
_entity.id
_entity.type
_entity.pdbx_description
1 polymer ?
#
loop_
_entity_poly.entity_id
_entity_poly.type
_entity_poly.pdbx_seq_one_letter_code
_entity_poly.pdbx_strand_id
1 'polypeptide(L)'
;MESPRPTAAAAKAASATPSSPMPSSAPSRSFQTLSASSPTDGGIRYLSVQDLIELHRAVSSEFGGNQAHPGVVDSQFGLLNAVQRPQITTLGREAYREFPDKVAAFLFALLSNRPFRGGNRRVALASLFAMCELNNRTIDTRIVDEKTAETLIKRVAAFRELGIPPENVFREIRETLGRAIVSI
;
A
#
# COMPACT_ATOMS: atom_id res chain seq x y z
N MET A 1 -57.10 41.43 20.41
CA MET A 1 -57.68 41.87 19.13
C MET A 1 -56.58 41.75 18.09
N GLU A 2 -56.66 40.99 17.02
CA GLU A 2 -57.61 40.00 16.52
C GLU A 2 -56.83 39.42 15.32
N SER A 3 -56.78 38.09 15.17
CA SER A 3 -56.44 37.49 13.87
C SER A 3 -57.50 37.89 12.83
N PRO A 4 -57.27 37.72 11.52
CA PRO A 4 -57.66 36.41 10.95
C PRO A 4 -56.83 35.94 9.73
N ARG A 5 -56.58 34.62 9.69
CA ARG A 5 -56.80 33.76 8.49
C ARG A 5 -58.30 33.40 8.46
N PRO A 6 -58.97 32.94 7.37
CA PRO A 6 -58.60 31.81 6.49
C PRO A 6 -58.99 32.08 5.00
N THR A 7 -58.80 31.21 3.98
CA THR A 7 -59.58 29.98 3.59
C THR A 7 -58.89 29.34 2.36
N ALA A 8 -58.59 28.03 2.37
CA ALA A 8 -59.30 26.92 1.68
C ALA A 8 -59.14 26.94 0.13
N ALA A 9 -58.80 25.88 -0.60
CA ALA A 9 -59.28 24.50 -0.58
C ALA A 9 -58.26 23.60 -1.35
N ALA A 10 -57.85 22.43 -0.84
CA ALA A 10 -58.50 21.11 -0.96
C ALA A 10 -58.22 20.38 -2.29
N ALA A 11 -57.47 19.28 -2.22
CA ALA A 11 -57.79 18.01 -2.87
C ALA A 11 -57.01 16.87 -2.19
N LYS A 12 -57.74 15.82 -1.81
CA LYS A 12 -57.34 14.70 -0.96
C LYS A 12 -57.70 13.39 -1.69
N ALA A 13 -56.81 12.40 -1.54
CA ALA A 13 -57.02 10.94 -1.53
C ALA A 13 -57.58 10.18 -2.76
N ALA A 14 -56.90 9.07 -3.08
CA ALA A 14 -57.42 7.68 -3.12
C ALA A 14 -56.31 6.76 -3.71
N SER A 15 -55.58 5.95 -2.92
CA SER A 15 -55.85 4.55 -2.55
C SER A 15 -55.97 3.56 -3.72
N ALA A 16 -54.99 2.65 -3.86
CA ALA A 16 -55.20 1.22 -4.13
C ALA A 16 -53.86 0.43 -4.17
N THR A 17 -53.71 -0.49 -3.22
CA THR A 17 -52.85 -1.67 -3.25
C THR A 17 -53.29 -2.63 -4.38
N PRO A 18 -52.42 -3.54 -4.88
CA PRO A 18 -52.46 -4.91 -4.34
C PRO A 18 -51.11 -5.66 -4.24
N SER A 19 -51.03 -6.49 -3.20
CA SER A 19 -50.40 -7.81 -3.00
C SER A 19 -49.29 -8.38 -3.91
N SER A 20 -48.12 -8.62 -3.29
CA SER A 20 -47.32 -9.89 -3.16
C SER A 20 -46.92 -10.74 -4.39
N PRO A 21 -45.88 -11.62 -4.34
CA PRO A 21 -44.94 -11.95 -3.25
C PRO A 21 -43.43 -11.89 -3.63
N MET A 22 -42.57 -12.10 -2.62
CA MET A 22 -41.12 -12.36 -2.73
C MET A 22 -40.76 -13.47 -3.75
N PRO A 23 -39.50 -13.49 -4.20
CA PRO A 23 -38.70 -14.67 -3.85
C PRO A 23 -37.40 -14.33 -3.11
N SER A 24 -37.21 -15.10 -2.04
CA SER A 24 -35.98 -15.27 -1.27
C SER A 24 -34.87 -15.83 -2.17
N SER A 25 -33.68 -15.22 -2.17
CA SER A 25 -32.39 -15.87 -2.49
C SER A 25 -31.22 -14.91 -2.26
N ALA A 26 -30.73 -14.87 -1.01
CA ALA A 26 -29.29 -14.88 -0.77
C ALA A 26 -28.94 -16.33 -0.37
N PRO A 27 -27.71 -16.85 -0.57
CA PRO A 27 -26.47 -16.10 -0.71
C PRO A 27 -25.59 -16.61 -1.88
N SER A 28 -24.88 -15.69 -2.53
CA SER A 28 -23.61 -16.01 -3.17
C SER A 28 -22.80 -14.73 -3.20
N ARG A 29 -22.35 -14.32 -2.02
CA ARG A 29 -21.16 -13.49 -1.96
C ARG A 29 -20.03 -14.43 -2.35
N SER A 30 -19.84 -14.55 -3.65
CA SER A 30 -18.59 -14.97 -4.22
C SER A 30 -17.56 -14.02 -3.64
N PHE A 31 -16.99 -14.39 -2.48
CA PHE A 31 -15.58 -14.13 -2.28
C PHE A 31 -14.96 -14.74 -3.51
N GLN A 32 -14.66 -13.91 -4.50
CA GLN A 32 -13.72 -14.29 -5.52
C GLN A 32 -12.51 -14.71 -4.71
N THR A 33 -12.37 -16.02 -4.59
CA THR A 33 -11.14 -16.71 -4.34
C THR A 33 -10.09 -15.85 -4.97
N LEU A 34 -9.24 -15.24 -4.14
CA LEU A 34 -8.00 -14.62 -4.56
C LEU A 34 -7.46 -15.54 -5.62
N SER A 35 -7.55 -15.10 -6.88
CA SER A 35 -7.05 -15.85 -8.00
C SER A 35 -5.57 -15.84 -7.76
N ALA A 36 -5.10 -16.90 -7.10
CA ALA A 36 -3.71 -17.20 -6.89
C ALA A 36 -3.15 -17.24 -8.31
N SER A 37 -2.55 -16.12 -8.71
CA SER A 37 -1.81 -16.01 -9.94
C SER A 37 -0.71 -17.05 -9.82
N SER A 38 -0.91 -18.11 -10.61
CA SER A 38 -0.17 -19.36 -10.64
C SER A 38 1.30 -19.16 -10.27
N PRO A 39 1.84 -19.92 -9.31
CA PRO A 39 3.25 -19.87 -8.97
C PRO A 39 4.03 -20.69 -9.99
N THR A 40 4.49 -20.09 -11.10
CA THR A 40 5.56 -20.68 -11.93
C THR A 40 6.07 -19.70 -12.98
N ASP A 41 7.09 -18.93 -12.62
CA ASP A 41 8.30 -18.75 -13.43
C ASP A 41 9.37 -18.19 -12.49
N GLY A 42 10.65 -18.47 -12.72
CA GLY A 42 11.77 -18.09 -11.83
C GLY A 42 12.04 -16.57 -11.74
N GLY A 43 11.04 -15.73 -11.96
CA GLY A 43 11.09 -14.28 -11.94
C GLY A 43 10.69 -13.67 -10.60
N ILE A 44 11.21 -12.48 -10.33
CA ILE A 44 10.92 -11.72 -9.11
C ILE A 44 9.49 -11.18 -9.17
N ARG A 45 8.70 -11.44 -8.13
CA ARG A 45 7.36 -10.87 -7.94
C ARG A 45 7.46 -9.49 -7.31
N TYR A 46 6.83 -8.50 -7.93
CA TYR A 46 6.80 -7.12 -7.45
C TYR A 46 5.41 -6.77 -6.90
N LEU A 47 5.38 -5.87 -5.91
CA LEU A 47 4.14 -5.29 -5.42
C LEU A 47 3.56 -4.34 -6.47
N SER A 48 2.25 -4.44 -6.70
CA SER A 48 1.52 -3.52 -7.54
C SER A 48 1.12 -2.25 -6.77
N VAL A 49 0.68 -1.23 -7.52
CA VAL A 49 0.11 -0.01 -6.94
C VAL A 49 -1.06 -0.32 -6.02
N GLN A 50 -1.91 -1.28 -6.40
CA GLN A 50 -3.07 -1.72 -5.62
C GLN A 50 -2.63 -2.37 -4.31
N ASP A 51 -1.63 -3.26 -4.36
CA ASP A 51 -1.09 -3.92 -3.15
C ASP A 51 -0.58 -2.89 -2.14
N LEU A 52 0.06 -1.81 -2.60
CA LEU A 52 0.53 -0.74 -1.72
C LEU A 52 -0.60 0.07 -1.08
N ILE A 53 -1.70 0.29 -1.80
CA ILE A 53 -2.89 0.97 -1.26
C ILE A 53 -3.55 0.09 -0.20
N GLU A 54 -3.68 -1.21 -0.46
CA GLU A 54 -4.22 -2.19 0.49
C GLU A 54 -3.34 -2.33 1.72
N LEU A 55 -2.02 -2.41 1.53
CA LEU A 55 -1.06 -2.46 2.63
C LEU A 55 -1.11 -1.17 3.45
N HIS A 56 -1.21 -0.01 2.82
CA HIS A 56 -1.39 1.26 3.52
C HIS A 56 -2.70 1.29 4.30
N ARG A 57 -3.79 0.74 3.76
CA ARG A 57 -5.07 0.62 4.47
C ARG A 57 -4.96 -0.31 5.67
N ALA A 58 -4.31 -1.47 5.54
CA ALA A 58 -4.10 -2.43 6.63
C ALA A 58 -3.27 -1.80 7.75
N VAL A 59 -2.10 -1.23 7.42
CA VAL A 59 -1.21 -0.55 8.37
C VAL A 59 -1.90 0.65 9.02
N SER A 60 -2.72 1.40 8.27
CA SER A 60 -3.50 2.51 8.82
C SER A 60 -4.61 2.04 9.75
N SER A 61 -5.21 0.88 9.49
CA SER A 61 -6.25 0.31 10.35
C SER A 61 -5.68 -0.21 11.66
N GLU A 62 -4.49 -0.82 11.63
CA GLU A 62 -3.85 -1.39 12.82
C GLU A 62 -3.13 -0.35 13.67
N PHE A 63 -2.43 0.61 13.04
CA PHE A 63 -1.55 1.54 13.74
C PHE A 63 -1.98 3.01 13.64
N GLY A 64 -3.03 3.29 12.87
CA GLY A 64 -3.51 4.64 12.63
C GLY A 64 -4.64 4.98 13.61
N GLY A 65 -4.31 5.72 14.67
CA GLY A 65 -5.34 6.39 15.49
C GLY A 65 -6.09 7.47 14.68
N ASN A 66 -6.73 8.43 15.35
CA ASN A 66 -7.63 9.43 14.75
C ASN A 66 -7.06 10.34 13.63
N GLN A 67 -5.78 10.19 13.25
CA GLN A 67 -5.09 10.90 12.16
C GLN A 67 -4.89 10.03 10.90
N ALA A 68 -5.35 8.77 10.94
CA ALA A 68 -5.23 7.83 9.84
C ALA A 68 -6.13 8.26 8.68
N HIS A 69 -5.53 8.48 7.52
CA HIS A 69 -6.24 8.64 6.25
C HIS A 69 -6.06 7.35 5.45
N PRO A 70 -6.78 6.26 5.81
CA PRO A 70 -6.54 4.94 5.23
C PRO A 70 -6.74 4.97 3.71
N GLY A 71 -5.72 4.52 2.98
CA GLY A 71 -5.76 4.47 1.51
C GLY A 71 -5.69 5.82 0.80
N VAL A 72 -5.48 6.94 1.51
CA VAL A 72 -5.38 8.25 0.86
C VAL A 72 -4.00 8.42 0.25
N VAL A 73 -3.96 8.31 -1.08
CA VAL A 73 -2.80 8.59 -1.92
C VAL A 73 -2.77 10.08 -2.21
N ASP A 74 -1.67 10.73 -1.83
CA ASP A 74 -1.41 12.15 -2.10
C ASP A 74 -0.80 12.32 -3.50
N SER A 75 0.07 11.39 -3.91
CA SER A 75 0.67 11.39 -5.24
C SER A 75 0.64 10.01 -5.89
N GLN A 76 -0.27 9.84 -6.86
CA GLN A 76 -0.34 8.62 -7.66
C GLN A 76 0.90 8.42 -8.53
N PHE A 77 1.52 9.52 -8.99
CA PHE A 77 2.81 9.48 -9.68
C PHE A 77 3.92 8.95 -8.78
N GLY A 78 3.96 9.39 -7.51
CA GLY A 78 4.95 8.90 -6.54
C GLY A 78 4.85 7.40 -6.30
N LEU A 79 3.62 6.87 -6.29
CA LEU A 79 3.34 5.45 -6.09
C LEU A 79 3.72 4.62 -7.32
N LEU A 80 3.38 5.09 -8.52
CA LEU A 80 3.79 4.47 -9.77
C LEU A 80 5.31 4.45 -9.91
N ASN A 81 5.97 5.56 -9.60
CA ASN A 81 7.43 5.66 -9.62
C ASN A 81 8.09 4.65 -8.67
N ALA A 82 7.52 4.42 -7.49
CA ALA A 82 8.04 3.44 -6.54
C ALA A 82 8.00 2.01 -7.10
N VAL A 83 6.88 1.61 -7.70
CA VAL A 83 6.70 0.28 -8.31
C VAL A 83 7.56 0.09 -9.56
N GLN A 84 7.76 1.15 -10.35
CA GLN A 84 8.56 1.08 -11.57
C GLN A 84 10.07 1.13 -11.31
N ARG A 85 10.52 1.81 -10.24
CA ARG A 85 11.94 1.95 -9.88
C ARG A 85 12.73 0.62 -9.90
N PRO A 86 12.28 -0.47 -9.26
CA PRO A 86 13.02 -1.73 -9.27
C PRO A 86 13.07 -2.43 -10.63
N GLN A 87 12.20 -2.06 -11.57
CA GLN A 87 12.10 -2.64 -12.91
C GLN A 87 12.84 -1.81 -13.98
N ILE A 88 13.60 -0.78 -13.56
CA ILE A 88 14.34 0.08 -14.49
C ILE A 88 15.44 -0.72 -15.20
N THR A 89 15.45 -0.61 -16.52
CA THR A 89 16.47 -1.18 -17.39
C THR A 89 17.32 -0.05 -17.96
N THR A 90 18.64 -0.11 -17.77
CA THR A 90 19.61 0.85 -18.32
C THR A 90 20.41 0.18 -19.43
N LEU A 91 20.42 0.77 -20.62
CA LEU A 91 21.16 0.27 -21.79
C LEU A 91 20.88 -1.21 -22.10
N GLY A 92 19.61 -1.62 -21.99
CA GLY A 92 19.18 -3.01 -22.25
C GLY A 92 19.56 -4.02 -21.17
N ARG A 93 20.10 -3.58 -20.02
CA ARG A 93 20.39 -4.43 -18.85
C ARG A 93 19.60 -3.97 -17.64
N GLU A 94 19.09 -4.92 -16.85
CA GLU A 94 18.44 -4.59 -15.57
C GLU A 94 19.42 -3.77 -14.71
N ALA A 95 18.97 -2.58 -14.27
CA ALA A 95 19.80 -1.71 -13.43
C ALA A 95 20.09 -2.34 -12.07
N TYR A 96 19.17 -3.17 -11.60
CA TYR A 96 19.26 -3.90 -10.35
C TYR A 96 19.24 -5.40 -10.67
N ARG A 97 20.37 -6.08 -10.56
CA ARG A 97 20.48 -7.51 -10.90
C ARG A 97 20.02 -8.40 -9.75
N GLU A 98 20.39 -8.02 -8.54
CA GLU A 98 20.09 -8.79 -7.33
C GLU A 98 18.72 -8.40 -6.76
N PHE A 99 18.06 -9.36 -6.10
CA PHE A 99 16.83 -9.11 -5.36
C PHE A 99 16.96 -7.98 -4.29
N PRO A 100 17.98 -7.98 -3.40
CA PRO A 100 18.17 -6.90 -2.44
C PRO A 100 18.32 -5.52 -3.09
N ASP A 101 18.95 -5.45 -4.27
CA ASP A 101 19.12 -4.19 -5.02
C ASP A 101 17.77 -3.65 -5.49
N LYS A 102 16.89 -4.53 -5.99
CA LYS A 102 15.52 -4.19 -6.40
C LYS A 102 14.69 -3.70 -5.21
N VAL A 103 14.74 -4.41 -4.09
CA VAL A 103 14.02 -4.02 -2.86
C VAL A 103 14.52 -2.68 -2.33
N ALA A 104 15.85 -2.45 -2.32
CA ALA A 104 16.42 -1.16 -1.92
C ALA A 104 15.92 -0.01 -2.81
N ALA A 105 15.83 -0.24 -4.13
CA ALA A 105 15.36 0.77 -5.09
C ALA A 105 13.89 1.12 -4.88
N PHE A 106 13.09 0.09 -4.66
CA PHE A 106 11.68 0.24 -4.33
C PHE A 106 11.48 1.07 -3.04
N LEU A 107 12.16 0.71 -1.95
CA LEU A 107 12.06 1.41 -0.66
C LEU A 107 12.53 2.87 -0.75
N PHE A 108 13.66 3.09 -1.41
CA PHE A 108 14.20 4.44 -1.57
C PHE A 108 13.24 5.35 -2.35
N ALA A 109 12.60 4.82 -3.39
CA ALA A 109 11.62 5.55 -4.18
C ALA A 109 10.33 5.86 -3.39
N LEU A 110 9.82 4.88 -2.65
CA LEU A 110 8.61 5.05 -1.84
C LEU A 110 8.81 6.09 -0.73
N LEU A 111 9.97 6.07 -0.06
CA LEU A 111 10.31 7.03 0.99
C LEU A 111 10.67 8.41 0.45
N SER A 112 11.31 8.49 -0.72
CA SER A 112 11.63 9.77 -1.36
C SER A 112 10.39 10.53 -1.82
N ASN A 113 9.45 9.82 -2.45
CA ASN A 113 8.26 10.43 -3.03
C ASN A 113 7.14 10.66 -2.01
N ARG A 114 7.16 9.94 -0.87
CA ARG A 114 6.13 10.01 0.20
C ARG A 114 4.70 10.04 -0.37
N PRO A 115 4.29 9.00 -1.13
CA PRO A 115 3.05 9.04 -1.91
C PRO A 115 1.77 9.05 -1.07
N PHE A 116 1.83 8.74 0.22
CA PHE A 116 0.68 8.73 1.12
C PHE A 116 0.68 9.94 2.06
N ARG A 117 -0.51 10.35 2.50
CA ARG A 117 -0.69 11.49 3.42
C ARG A 117 -0.15 11.22 4.83
N GLY A 118 0.00 9.94 5.20
CA GLY A 118 0.52 9.52 6.50
C GLY A 118 1.10 8.10 6.42
N GLY A 119 1.83 7.69 7.45
CA GLY A 119 2.26 6.28 7.57
C GLY A 119 3.30 5.79 6.55
N ASN A 120 3.85 6.64 5.66
CA ASN A 120 4.80 6.24 4.60
C ASN A 120 5.93 5.32 5.08
N ARG A 121 6.52 5.61 6.26
CA ARG A 121 7.60 4.79 6.85
C ARG A 121 7.13 3.38 7.21
N ARG A 122 5.91 3.26 7.76
CA ARG A 122 5.32 1.98 8.13
C ARG A 122 4.92 1.18 6.89
N VAL A 123 4.36 1.85 5.87
CA VAL A 123 4.07 1.20 4.58
C VAL A 123 5.35 0.71 3.93
N ALA A 124 6.44 1.49 3.96
CA ALA A 124 7.74 1.05 3.46
C ALA A 124 8.22 -0.21 4.18
N LEU A 125 8.13 -0.25 5.52
CA LEU A 125 8.54 -1.39 6.32
C LEU A 125 7.69 -2.63 6.01
N ALA A 126 6.37 -2.47 5.99
CA ALA A 126 5.45 -3.56 5.64
C ALA A 126 5.69 -4.06 4.20
N SER A 127 5.99 -3.15 3.27
CA SER A 127 6.24 -3.52 1.86
C SER A 127 7.54 -4.30 1.71
N LEU A 128 8.56 -4.01 2.52
CA LEU A 128 9.81 -4.78 2.57
C LEU A 128 9.52 -6.24 2.93
N PHE A 129 8.76 -6.47 4.01
CA PHE A 129 8.41 -7.83 4.45
C PHE A 129 7.52 -8.54 3.42
N ALA A 130 6.46 -7.88 2.94
CA ALA A 130 5.57 -8.44 1.92
C ALA A 130 6.32 -8.82 0.64
N MET A 131 7.30 -8.01 0.21
CA MET A 131 8.09 -8.31 -0.98
C MET A 131 9.02 -9.51 -0.77
N CYS A 132 9.58 -9.69 0.43
CA CYS A 132 10.36 -10.87 0.76
C CYS A 132 9.47 -12.14 0.76
N GLU A 133 8.32 -12.08 1.42
CA GLU A 133 7.35 -13.19 1.48
C GLU A 133 6.86 -13.60 0.09
N LEU A 134 6.53 -12.64 -0.78
CA LEU A 134 6.10 -12.90 -2.16
C LEU A 134 7.14 -13.62 -3.03
N ASN A 135 8.42 -13.56 -2.64
CA ASN A 135 9.54 -14.15 -3.36
C ASN A 135 10.17 -15.35 -2.62
N ASN A 136 9.45 -15.92 -1.65
CA ASN A 136 9.95 -17.01 -0.79
C ASN A 136 11.32 -16.69 -0.16
N ARG A 137 11.49 -15.42 0.25
CA ARG A 137 12.69 -14.94 0.94
C ARG A 137 12.34 -14.52 2.35
N THR A 138 13.28 -14.70 3.26
CA THR A 138 13.15 -14.26 4.65
C THR A 138 14.21 -13.22 4.97
N ILE A 139 13.94 -12.38 5.97
CA ILE A 139 14.92 -11.47 6.54
C ILE A 139 15.49 -12.14 7.79
N ASP A 140 16.81 -12.33 7.82
CA ASP A 140 17.50 -12.86 8.99
C ASP A 140 17.46 -11.82 10.12
N THR A 141 16.62 -12.10 11.11
CA THR A 141 16.38 -11.24 12.26
C THR A 141 17.62 -11.08 13.16
N ARG A 142 18.63 -11.96 13.00
CA ARG A 142 19.92 -11.82 13.69
C ARG A 142 20.75 -10.67 13.12
N ILE A 143 20.55 -10.36 11.84
CA ILE A 143 21.29 -9.31 11.12
C ILE A 143 20.47 -8.02 11.13
N VAL A 144 19.19 -8.13 10.78
CA VAL A 144 18.25 -7.00 10.74
C VAL A 144 17.08 -7.31 11.65
N ASP A 145 17.18 -6.83 12.89
CA ASP A 145 16.08 -6.81 13.84
C ASP A 145 15.04 -5.72 13.43
N GLU A 146 13.84 -5.80 13.98
CA GLU A 146 12.74 -4.84 13.73
C GLU A 146 13.19 -3.39 13.98
N LYS A 147 13.90 -3.16 15.09
CA LYS A 147 14.45 -1.84 15.43
C LYS A 147 15.47 -1.34 14.42
N THR A 148 16.30 -2.25 13.89
CA THR A 148 17.31 -1.92 12.89
C THR A 148 16.65 -1.57 11.56
N ALA A 149 15.65 -2.35 11.13
CA ALA A 149 14.86 -2.07 9.94
C ALA A 149 14.12 -0.72 10.04
N GLU A 150 13.51 -0.44 11.19
CA GLU A 150 12.91 0.88 11.44
C GLU A 150 13.92 2.02 11.37
N THR A 151 15.09 1.84 11.99
CA THR A 151 16.14 2.86 12.03
C THR A 151 16.68 3.13 10.62
N LEU A 152 16.88 2.07 9.83
CA LEU A 152 17.23 2.15 8.42
C LEU A 152 16.18 2.98 7.66
N ILE A 153 14.91 2.62 7.75
CA ILE A 153 13.81 3.33 7.06
C ILE A 153 13.70 4.79 7.51
N LYS A 154 13.87 5.08 8.80
CA LYS A 154 13.88 6.45 9.32
C LYS A 154 15.02 7.26 8.70
N ARG A 155 16.22 6.68 8.59
CA ARG A 155 17.39 7.29 7.96
C ARG A 155 17.17 7.54 6.48
N VAL A 156 16.58 6.58 5.77
CA VAL A 156 16.23 6.71 4.35
C VAL A 156 15.14 7.75 4.12
N ALA A 157 14.17 7.88 5.03
CA ALA A 157 13.16 8.94 4.92
C ALA A 157 13.74 10.33 5.22
N ALA A 158 14.72 10.41 6.13
CA ALA A 158 15.34 11.66 6.57
C ALA A 158 16.61 12.04 5.76
N PHE A 159 16.95 11.32 4.68
CA PHE A 159 18.21 11.57 3.95
C PHE A 159 18.36 13.02 3.47
N ARG A 160 17.25 13.64 3.05
CA ARG A 160 17.19 15.04 2.62
C ARG A 160 17.44 16.01 3.76
N GLU A 161 16.98 15.68 4.96
CA GLU A 161 17.12 16.51 6.16
C GLU A 161 18.52 16.38 6.78
N LEU A 162 19.10 15.17 6.70
CA LEU A 162 20.46 14.88 7.17
C LEU A 162 21.55 15.33 6.19
N GLY A 163 21.17 15.84 5.01
CA GLY A 163 22.11 16.24 3.96
C GLY A 163 22.96 15.07 3.42
N ILE A 164 22.50 13.83 3.58
CA ILE A 164 23.24 12.66 3.14
C ILE A 164 22.96 12.47 1.65
N PRO A 165 24.01 12.29 0.82
CA PRO A 165 23.82 11.98 -0.59
C PRO A 165 22.94 10.73 -0.80
N PRO A 166 21.99 10.77 -1.75
CA PRO A 166 21.07 9.65 -1.99
C PRO A 166 21.80 8.36 -2.36
N GLU A 167 22.95 8.44 -3.03
CA GLU A 167 23.77 7.30 -3.39
C GLU A 167 24.34 6.57 -2.17
N ASN A 168 24.73 7.29 -1.12
CA ASN A 168 25.27 6.70 0.10
C ASN A 168 24.18 5.95 0.87
N VAL A 169 23.00 6.57 0.98
CA VAL A 169 21.84 5.95 1.62
C VAL A 169 21.40 4.71 0.85
N PHE A 170 21.32 4.81 -0.48
CA PHE A 170 20.97 3.69 -1.32
C PHE A 170 21.95 2.51 -1.15
N ARG A 171 23.26 2.80 -1.13
CA ARG A 171 24.30 1.81 -0.90
C ARG A 171 24.17 1.15 0.47
N GLU A 172 23.91 1.92 1.51
CA GLU A 172 23.73 1.43 2.89
C GLU A 172 22.55 0.45 3.00
N ILE A 173 21.39 0.81 2.43
CA ILE A 173 20.22 -0.08 2.39
C ILE A 173 20.58 -1.38 1.66
N ARG A 174 21.23 -1.26 0.50
CA ARG A 174 21.58 -2.40 -0.34
C ARG A 174 22.52 -3.38 0.37
N GLU A 175 23.56 -2.87 1.01
CA GLU A 175 24.51 -3.69 1.78
C GLU A 175 23.83 -4.36 2.97
N THR A 176 22.95 -3.65 3.66
CA THR A 176 22.18 -4.17 4.80
C THR A 176 21.22 -5.29 4.37
N LEU A 177 20.40 -5.03 3.35
CA LEU A 177 19.45 -6.00 2.81
C LEU A 177 20.13 -7.18 2.13
N GLY A 178 21.27 -6.98 1.47
CA GLY A 178 22.02 -8.05 0.83
C GLY A 178 22.62 -9.05 1.82
N ARG A 179 22.90 -8.61 3.06
CA ARG A 179 23.34 -9.50 4.14
C ARG A 179 22.16 -10.16 4.84
N ALA A 180 21.04 -9.44 4.95
CA ALA A 180 19.90 -9.88 5.75
C ALA A 180 18.91 -10.75 4.98
N ILE A 181 18.73 -10.55 3.68
CA ILE A 181 17.76 -11.31 2.89
C ILE A 181 18.37 -12.66 2.53
N VAL A 182 17.73 -13.73 3.01
CA VAL A 182 18.13 -15.11 2.78
C VAL A 182 17.02 -15.83 2.00
N SER A 183 17.41 -16.76 1.14
CA SER A 183 16.46 -17.63 0.43
C SER A 183 16.00 -18.74 1.37
N ILE A 184 14.71 -19.04 1.37
CA ILE A 184 14.11 -20.16 2.14
C ILE A 184 14.31 -21.47 1.37
#